data_AF-H9FI91-F1
#
_entry.id   AF-H9FI91-F1
#
_cell.length_a   1.000
_cell.length_b   1.000
_cell.length_c   1.000
_cell.angle_alpha   90.00
_cell.angle_beta   90.00
_cell.angle_gamma   90.00
#
_symmetry.space_group_name_H-M   'P 1'
#
loop_
_entity.id
_entity.type
_entity.pdbx_description
1 polymer ?
#
loop_
_entity_poly.entity_id
_entity_poly.type
_entity_poly.pdbx_seq_one_letter_code
_entity_poly.pdbx_strand_id
1 'polypeptide(L)'
;FRELLDKAQVGQAYVGRPCLHPDDLHCPPSAPNHHSRQAPNVAHELSGGCHGFSHKFMHWQEELLLGGMARDPQGQLLRAEALQSTFLLMSPRQLYEHFRGDYQTHDIGWSEEQAGTVLQAWQRRFVQLAQEALPENASQQIHAFSSTTLDDILHAFSEVSAARVVGGYLLMLAYACVTMLRWDCAQSQGAVGLAGVLLVALAVASGLGLCALLGITFNAATTQVLPFLALGIGVDDVFLLAHAFTETLPGTPLQERMGECLQRTGTSVVLTSINNMAAFLMAALVPIPALRAFSLQAAIVVGCTFVAVMLVFPAILSLDLRRRHCQRLDVLCCFSSPCSARVIQILPQELEDETVPVGIAHLTATVQAFTHCEASSQHVVTILPPQAHLVPPPSDPLGSEVFSPGGSTRDLLGQEEETRQKAACKSLPCARWNLAHFARYQFAPLLLQSHAKAIVLVLFGALLGLSLYGATLVQD
;
A
#
# COMPACT_ATOMS: atom_id res chain seq x y z
N PHE A 1 -51.07 -49.42 5.83
CA PHE A 1 -50.02 -48.88 6.74
C PHE A 1 -49.01 -49.96 7.14
N ARG A 2 -49.41 -51.11 7.71
CA ARG A 2 -48.49 -52.21 8.06
C ARG A 2 -47.59 -52.66 6.91
N GLU A 3 -48.16 -52.93 5.74
CA GLU A 3 -47.38 -53.27 4.53
C GLU A 3 -46.38 -52.19 4.11
N LEU A 4 -46.67 -50.91 4.38
CA LEU A 4 -45.76 -49.80 4.07
C LEU A 4 -44.56 -49.82 5.02
N LEU A 5 -44.79 -50.05 6.32
CA LEU A 5 -43.73 -50.21 7.31
C LEU A 5 -42.86 -51.44 7.03
N ASP A 6 -43.48 -52.54 6.60
CA ASP A 6 -42.77 -53.77 6.24
C ASP A 6 -41.93 -53.56 4.96
N LYS A 7 -42.47 -52.89 3.93
CA LYS A 7 -41.73 -52.50 2.71
C LYS A 7 -40.56 -51.56 3.01
N ALA A 8 -40.73 -50.67 3.97
CA ALA A 8 -39.68 -49.77 4.44
C ALA A 8 -38.72 -50.45 5.45
N GLN A 9 -38.96 -51.70 5.83
CA GLN A 9 -38.15 -52.46 6.79
C GLN A 9 -37.89 -51.67 8.08
N VAL A 10 -38.95 -51.09 8.65
CA VAL A 10 -38.86 -50.33 9.91
C VAL A 10 -38.71 -51.30 11.11
N GLY A 11 -39.40 -52.44 11.08
CA GLY A 11 -39.35 -53.44 12.15
C GLY A 11 -39.73 -52.85 13.51
N GLN A 12 -38.84 -52.99 14.49
CA GLN A 12 -38.99 -52.43 15.84
C GLN A 12 -38.36 -51.02 15.98
N ALA A 13 -37.90 -50.40 14.89
CA ALA A 13 -37.33 -49.05 14.85
C ALA A 13 -36.30 -48.77 15.96
N TYR A 14 -36.61 -47.86 16.89
CA TYR A 14 -35.72 -47.47 17.99
C TYR A 14 -35.79 -48.42 19.21
N VAL A 15 -36.90 -49.13 19.43
CA VAL A 15 -37.06 -49.95 20.65
C VAL A 15 -36.33 -51.29 20.57
N GLY A 16 -35.91 -51.71 19.37
CA GLY A 16 -35.08 -52.89 19.16
C GLY A 16 -33.57 -52.62 19.20
N ARG A 17 -33.15 -51.37 19.44
CA ARG A 17 -31.72 -50.97 19.48
C ARG A 17 -31.13 -51.15 20.87
N PRO A 18 -29.80 -51.36 21.00
CA PRO A 18 -29.14 -51.36 22.30
C PRO A 18 -29.22 -49.99 22.98
N CYS A 19 -29.48 -49.98 24.28
CA CYS A 19 -29.44 -48.77 25.10
C CYS A 19 -27.98 -48.37 25.39
N LEU A 20 -27.60 -47.13 25.11
CA LEU A 20 -26.25 -46.65 25.41
C LEU A 20 -26.00 -46.58 26.93
N HIS A 21 -27.03 -46.17 27.69
CA HIS A 21 -27.03 -46.16 29.15
C HIS A 21 -27.97 -47.24 29.68
N PRO A 22 -27.45 -48.41 30.09
CA PRO A 22 -28.28 -49.54 30.52
C PRO A 22 -29.03 -49.32 31.85
N ASP A 23 -28.56 -48.40 32.68
CA ASP A 23 -29.19 -48.07 33.97
C ASP A 23 -30.31 -47.03 33.87
N ASP A 24 -30.59 -46.51 32.67
CA ASP A 24 -31.67 -45.56 32.45
C ASP A 24 -33.04 -46.25 32.61
N LEU A 25 -33.90 -45.67 33.45
CA LEU A 25 -35.26 -46.13 33.70
C LEU A 25 -36.15 -46.11 32.45
N HIS A 26 -35.78 -45.31 31.44
CA HIS A 26 -36.50 -45.22 30.17
C HIS A 26 -36.02 -46.21 29.09
N CYS A 27 -34.99 -47.03 29.38
CA CYS A 27 -34.56 -48.07 28.44
C CYS A 27 -35.68 -49.10 28.24
N PRO A 28 -36.14 -49.36 27.00
CA PRO A 28 -37.24 -50.27 26.75
C PRO A 28 -36.86 -51.74 27.02
N PRO A 29 -37.79 -52.57 27.51
CA PRO A 29 -37.51 -53.99 27.81
C PRO A 29 -37.21 -54.83 26.57
N SER A 30 -37.57 -54.35 25.37
CA SER A 30 -37.25 -54.97 24.09
C SER A 30 -35.80 -54.77 23.64
N ALA A 31 -35.05 -53.86 24.27
CA ALA A 31 -33.65 -53.64 23.94
C ALA A 31 -32.80 -54.85 24.34
N PRO A 32 -31.84 -55.28 23.49
CA PRO A 32 -31.07 -56.51 23.71
C PRO A 32 -30.23 -56.48 24.98
N ASN A 33 -29.83 -55.30 25.45
CA ASN A 33 -28.99 -55.12 26.63
C ASN A 33 -29.75 -54.65 27.89
N HIS A 34 -31.08 -54.54 27.84
CA HIS A 34 -31.88 -54.11 28.98
C HIS A 34 -31.74 -55.06 30.18
N HIS A 35 -31.79 -56.38 29.93
CA HIS A 35 -31.68 -57.39 31.00
C HIS A 35 -30.22 -57.64 31.45
N SER A 36 -29.25 -57.53 30.54
CA SER A 36 -27.85 -57.78 30.85
C SER A 36 -27.18 -56.60 31.56
N ARG A 37 -27.74 -55.38 31.43
CA ARG A 37 -27.20 -54.11 31.93
C ARG A 37 -25.75 -53.85 31.50
N GLN A 38 -25.32 -54.43 30.39
CA GLN A 38 -23.98 -54.23 29.84
C GLN A 38 -24.02 -53.09 28.82
N ALA A 39 -23.03 -52.20 28.87
CA ALA A 39 -22.84 -51.17 27.87
C ALA A 39 -22.52 -51.82 26.51
N PRO A 40 -23.11 -51.35 25.40
CA PRO A 40 -22.86 -51.92 24.08
C PRO A 40 -21.43 -51.61 23.62
N ASN A 41 -20.85 -52.52 22.84
CA ASN A 41 -19.59 -52.26 22.15
C ASN A 41 -19.85 -51.32 20.97
N VAL A 42 -19.62 -50.02 21.20
CA VAL A 42 -19.89 -48.95 20.23
C VAL A 42 -19.14 -49.16 18.91
N ALA A 43 -17.89 -49.63 18.95
CA ALA A 43 -17.11 -49.82 17.72
C ALA A 43 -17.69 -50.92 16.82
N HIS A 44 -18.21 -51.99 17.44
CA HIS A 44 -18.87 -53.07 16.71
C HIS A 44 -20.22 -52.62 16.14
N GLU A 45 -21.01 -51.88 16.93
CA GLU A 45 -22.34 -51.40 16.52
C GLU A 45 -22.28 -50.38 15.38
N LEU A 46 -21.20 -49.59 15.30
CA LEU A 46 -20.98 -48.61 14.24
C LEU A 46 -20.30 -49.21 12.99
N SER A 47 -19.83 -50.46 13.07
CA SER A 47 -19.11 -51.12 11.97
C SER A 47 -20.04 -51.36 10.78
N GLY A 48 -19.70 -50.80 9.62
CA GLY A 48 -20.54 -50.92 8.42
C GLY A 48 -21.66 -49.88 8.32
N GLY A 49 -21.66 -48.87 9.20
CA GLY A 49 -22.58 -47.74 9.17
C GLY A 49 -23.81 -47.89 10.07
N CYS A 50 -24.60 -46.82 10.16
CA CYS A 50 -25.79 -46.77 11.01
C CYS A 50 -27.06 -46.64 10.19
N HIS A 51 -28.06 -47.45 10.52
CA HIS A 51 -29.39 -47.28 9.95
C HIS A 51 -30.21 -46.29 10.79
N GLY A 52 -31.01 -45.45 10.15
CA GLY A 52 -32.03 -44.60 10.76
C GLY A 52 -33.33 -45.35 10.97
N PHE A 53 -34.47 -44.65 10.88
CA PHE A 53 -35.78 -45.24 11.17
C PHE A 53 -36.16 -46.39 10.21
N SER A 54 -35.83 -46.25 8.93
CA SER A 54 -36.00 -47.31 7.91
C SER A 54 -34.65 -47.96 7.60
N HIS A 55 -34.52 -49.26 7.83
CA HIS A 55 -33.28 -49.97 7.52
C HIS A 55 -32.97 -49.96 6.02
N LYS A 56 -34.01 -49.94 5.17
CA LYS A 56 -33.89 -49.96 3.71
C LYS A 56 -33.49 -48.62 3.10
N PHE A 57 -34.08 -47.51 3.58
CA PHE A 57 -33.96 -46.21 2.92
C PHE A 57 -33.02 -45.24 3.65
N MET A 58 -32.87 -45.37 4.96
CA MET A 58 -32.07 -44.45 5.78
C MET A 58 -30.81 -45.17 6.26
N HIS A 59 -29.91 -45.50 5.34
CA HIS A 59 -28.60 -46.05 5.70
C HIS A 59 -27.54 -44.94 5.63
N TRP A 60 -26.90 -44.65 6.76
CA TRP A 60 -25.83 -43.68 6.88
C TRP A 60 -24.50 -44.42 6.96
N GLN A 61 -23.64 -44.17 5.98
CA GLN A 61 -22.34 -44.80 5.91
C GLN A 61 -21.44 -44.34 7.05
N GLU A 62 -20.54 -45.22 7.50
CA GLU A 62 -19.60 -44.95 8.58
C GLU A 62 -18.70 -43.73 8.30
N GLU A 63 -18.33 -43.50 7.04
CA GLU A 63 -17.49 -42.37 6.61
C GLU A 63 -18.14 -41.00 6.81
N LEU A 64 -19.48 -40.93 6.88
CA LEU A 64 -20.20 -39.68 7.15
C LEU A 64 -20.33 -39.39 8.65
N LEU A 65 -20.14 -40.41 9.49
CA LEU A 65 -20.36 -40.36 10.93
C LEU A 65 -19.04 -40.34 11.71
N LEU A 66 -17.99 -40.94 11.18
CA LEU A 66 -16.72 -41.19 11.86
C LEU A 66 -15.54 -40.64 11.07
N GLY A 67 -14.65 -39.95 11.77
CA GLY A 67 -13.34 -39.50 11.28
C GLY A 67 -12.18 -40.24 11.95
N GLY A 68 -11.06 -40.41 11.23
CA GLY A 68 -9.85 -41.04 11.78
C GLY A 68 -10.05 -42.50 12.18
N MET A 69 -10.73 -43.29 11.34
CA MET A 69 -11.05 -44.69 11.61
C MET A 69 -9.81 -45.60 11.52
N ALA A 70 -9.62 -46.47 12.52
CA ALA A 70 -8.66 -47.56 12.52
C ALA A 70 -9.39 -48.90 12.51
N ARG A 71 -8.96 -49.81 11.63
CA ARG A 71 -9.60 -51.12 11.40
C ARG A 71 -8.66 -52.26 11.74
N ASP A 72 -9.25 -53.38 12.15
CA ASP A 72 -8.55 -54.66 12.28
C ASP A 72 -8.24 -55.26 10.90
N PRO A 73 -7.29 -56.21 10.73
CA PRO A 73 -7.04 -56.88 9.44
C PRO A 73 -8.26 -57.59 8.84
N GLN A 74 -9.26 -57.89 9.67
CA GLN A 74 -10.54 -58.49 9.28
C GLN A 74 -11.55 -57.45 8.76
N GLY A 75 -11.19 -56.16 8.76
CA GLY A 75 -12.02 -55.06 8.24
C GLY A 75 -13.00 -54.45 9.26
N GLN A 76 -13.02 -54.92 10.51
CA GLN A 76 -13.89 -54.37 11.56
C GLN A 76 -13.32 -53.10 12.18
N LEU A 77 -14.19 -52.16 12.54
CA LEU A 77 -13.82 -50.91 13.20
C LEU A 77 -13.32 -51.18 14.63
N LEU A 78 -12.12 -50.70 14.95
CA LEU A 78 -11.54 -50.80 16.30
C LEU A 78 -11.62 -49.46 17.04
N ARG A 79 -11.31 -48.36 16.35
CA ARG A 79 -11.24 -47.01 16.93
C ARG A 79 -11.60 -45.96 15.89
N ALA A 80 -12.15 -44.84 16.36
CA ALA A 80 -12.29 -43.61 15.60
C ALA A 80 -11.78 -42.44 16.44
N GLU A 81 -11.37 -41.35 15.79
CA GLU A 81 -10.84 -40.15 16.44
C GLU A 81 -11.89 -39.05 16.59
N ALA A 82 -12.83 -38.96 15.64
CA ALA A 82 -13.85 -37.94 15.62
C ALA A 82 -15.24 -38.52 15.26
N LEU A 83 -16.27 -37.86 15.77
CA LEU A 83 -17.68 -38.13 15.45
C LEU A 83 -18.28 -36.88 14.81
N GLN A 84 -19.09 -37.07 13.77
CA GLN A 84 -19.82 -36.00 13.09
C GLN A 84 -21.32 -36.25 13.15
N SER A 85 -22.09 -35.22 13.49
CA SER A 85 -23.54 -35.23 13.44
C SER A 85 -24.03 -34.03 12.63
N THR A 86 -24.87 -34.29 11.63
CA THR A 86 -25.36 -33.26 10.71
C THR A 86 -26.86 -33.07 10.89
N PHE A 87 -27.27 -31.88 11.29
CA PHE A 87 -28.69 -31.48 11.36
C PHE A 87 -29.10 -30.87 10.02
N LEU A 88 -29.99 -31.53 9.30
CA LEU A 88 -30.51 -31.04 8.03
C LEU A 88 -31.66 -30.07 8.28
N LEU A 89 -31.51 -28.85 7.79
CA LEU A 89 -32.53 -27.80 7.85
C LEU A 89 -33.08 -27.51 6.45
N MET A 90 -34.30 -26.98 6.39
CA MET A 90 -34.88 -26.46 5.15
C MET A 90 -34.14 -25.18 4.72
N SER A 91 -34.10 -24.90 3.42
CA SER A 91 -33.63 -23.61 2.92
C SER A 91 -34.62 -22.48 3.26
N PRO A 92 -34.21 -21.20 3.27
CA PRO A 92 -35.11 -20.07 3.52
C PRO A 92 -36.36 -20.09 2.63
N ARG A 93 -36.17 -20.41 1.35
CA ARG A 93 -37.27 -20.54 0.39
C ARG A 93 -38.21 -21.69 0.71
N GLN A 94 -37.68 -22.87 1.04
CA GLN A 94 -38.49 -24.02 1.42
C GLN A 94 -39.28 -23.76 2.70
N LEU A 95 -38.65 -23.09 3.68
CA LEU A 95 -39.30 -22.71 4.93
C LEU A 95 -40.44 -21.71 4.67
N TYR A 96 -40.21 -20.72 3.79
CA TYR A 96 -41.25 -19.79 3.37
C TYR A 96 -42.43 -20.51 2.71
N GLU A 97 -42.15 -21.38 1.74
CA GLU A 97 -43.18 -22.16 1.03
C GLU A 97 -43.93 -23.12 1.97
N HIS A 98 -43.25 -23.73 2.94
CA HIS A 98 -43.83 -24.65 3.90
C HIS A 98 -44.88 -23.98 4.81
N PHE A 99 -44.57 -22.80 5.33
CA PHE A 99 -45.47 -22.02 6.19
C PHE A 99 -46.33 -21.01 5.43
N ARG A 100 -46.42 -21.12 4.10
CA ARG A 100 -47.18 -20.19 3.29
C ARG A 100 -48.68 -20.44 3.47
N GLY A 101 -49.36 -19.48 4.10
CA GLY A 101 -50.81 -19.57 4.33
C GLY A 101 -51.20 -20.34 5.60
N ASP A 102 -50.23 -20.67 6.44
CA ASP A 102 -50.50 -21.19 7.77
C ASP A 102 -51.02 -20.10 8.71
N TYR A 103 -51.87 -20.49 9.66
CA TYR A 103 -52.43 -19.57 10.65
C TYR A 103 -51.36 -18.88 11.51
N GLN A 104 -50.22 -19.56 11.74
CA GLN A 104 -49.12 -19.03 12.57
C GLN A 104 -48.37 -17.86 11.92
N THR A 105 -48.41 -17.77 10.60
CA THR A 105 -47.69 -16.76 9.81
C THR A 105 -48.64 -15.77 9.14
N HIS A 106 -49.96 -15.88 9.36
CA HIS A 106 -50.96 -15.05 8.70
C HIS A 106 -50.95 -13.58 9.18
N ASP A 107 -50.67 -13.37 10.47
CA ASP A 107 -50.66 -12.05 11.08
C ASP A 107 -49.35 -11.28 10.86
N ILE A 108 -48.32 -11.98 10.39
CA ILE A 108 -46.98 -11.46 10.14
C ILE A 108 -46.81 -11.39 8.63
N GLY A 109 -46.28 -10.30 8.07
CA GLY A 109 -46.04 -10.20 6.63
C GLY A 109 -44.94 -11.16 6.16
N TRP A 110 -45.23 -12.46 6.14
CA TRP A 110 -44.30 -13.56 5.97
C TRP A 110 -43.62 -13.49 4.60
N SER A 111 -42.29 -13.40 4.61
CA SER A 111 -41.46 -13.30 3.43
C SER A 111 -40.27 -14.26 3.51
N GLU A 112 -39.62 -14.50 2.37
CA GLU A 112 -38.41 -15.32 2.31
C GLU A 112 -37.28 -14.75 3.16
N GLU A 113 -37.17 -13.42 3.24
CA GLU A 113 -36.18 -12.75 4.10
C GLU A 113 -36.45 -13.03 5.59
N GLN A 114 -37.71 -12.95 6.03
CA GLN A 114 -38.08 -13.28 7.41
C GLN A 114 -37.78 -14.75 7.73
N ALA A 115 -38.12 -15.67 6.82
CA ALA A 115 -37.75 -17.07 6.95
C ALA A 115 -36.23 -17.26 7.10
N GLY A 116 -35.45 -16.52 6.31
CA GLY A 116 -34.00 -16.43 6.45
C GLY A 116 -33.58 -15.99 7.85
N THR A 117 -34.11 -14.87 8.36
CA THR A 117 -33.74 -14.36 9.69
C THR A 117 -34.04 -15.34 10.83
N VAL A 118 -35.16 -16.06 10.76
CA VAL A 118 -35.51 -17.10 11.75
C VAL A 118 -34.50 -18.24 11.73
N LEU A 119 -34.14 -18.74 10.54
CA LEU A 119 -33.11 -19.77 10.39
C LEU A 119 -31.75 -19.29 10.90
N GLN A 120 -31.37 -18.05 10.59
CA GLN A 120 -30.11 -17.49 11.05
C GLN A 120 -30.06 -17.38 12.57
N ALA A 121 -31.14 -16.91 13.21
CA ALA A 121 -31.24 -16.82 14.66
C ALA A 121 -31.17 -18.20 15.32
N TRP A 122 -31.86 -19.20 14.76
CA TRP A 122 -31.81 -20.57 15.25
C TRP A 122 -30.40 -21.16 15.14
N GLN A 123 -29.74 -21.00 13.99
CA GLN A 123 -28.40 -21.55 13.75
C GLN A 123 -27.36 -20.91 14.68
N ARG A 124 -27.39 -19.58 14.86
CA ARG A 124 -26.49 -18.89 15.80
C ARG A 124 -26.69 -19.38 17.23
N ARG A 125 -27.95 -19.53 17.68
CA ARG A 125 -28.24 -20.03 19.02
C ARG A 125 -27.82 -21.49 19.19
N PHE A 126 -28.01 -22.31 18.16
CA PHE A 126 -27.58 -23.71 18.15
C PHE A 126 -26.06 -23.84 18.32
N VAL A 127 -25.28 -23.06 17.55
CA VAL A 127 -23.81 -23.09 17.64
C VAL A 127 -23.34 -22.64 19.03
N GLN A 128 -23.93 -21.58 19.59
CA GLN A 128 -23.62 -21.12 20.95
C GLN A 128 -23.89 -22.21 22.00
N LEU A 129 -25.09 -22.82 21.96
CA LEU A 129 -25.45 -23.88 22.89
C LEU A 129 -24.54 -25.11 22.76
N ALA A 130 -24.16 -25.47 21.54
CA ALA A 130 -23.28 -26.61 21.32
C ALA A 130 -21.85 -26.37 21.84
N GLN A 131 -21.35 -25.14 21.78
CA GLN A 131 -20.05 -24.76 22.35
C GLN A 131 -20.10 -24.69 23.89
N GLU A 132 -21.22 -24.24 24.46
CA GLU A 132 -21.44 -24.15 25.91
C GLU A 132 -21.83 -25.50 26.56
N ALA A 133 -22.18 -26.51 25.76
CA ALA A 133 -22.72 -27.78 26.25
C ALA A 133 -21.72 -28.59 27.09
N LEU A 134 -20.42 -28.44 26.86
CA LEU A 134 -19.36 -29.14 27.59
C LEU A 134 -18.60 -28.18 28.51
N PRO A 135 -18.40 -28.55 29.79
CA PRO A 135 -17.50 -27.78 30.66
C PRO A 135 -16.06 -27.87 30.14
N GLU A 136 -15.28 -26.80 30.32
CA GLU A 136 -13.88 -26.71 29.85
C GLU A 136 -12.97 -27.84 30.38
N ASN A 137 -13.36 -28.49 31.48
CA ASN A 137 -12.64 -29.60 32.10
C ASN A 137 -12.93 -30.98 31.49
N ALA A 138 -13.82 -31.05 30.48
CA ALA A 138 -14.13 -32.30 29.81
C ALA A 138 -12.96 -32.74 28.91
N SER A 139 -12.72 -34.05 28.83
CA SER A 139 -11.72 -34.63 27.93
C SER A 139 -12.15 -34.65 26.46
N GLN A 140 -13.33 -34.13 26.15
CA GLN A 140 -13.95 -34.12 24.83
C GLN A 140 -14.25 -32.68 24.45
N GLN A 141 -14.11 -32.35 23.17
CA GLN A 141 -14.40 -31.03 22.62
C GLN A 141 -15.47 -31.18 21.54
N ILE A 142 -16.48 -30.29 21.57
CA ILE A 142 -17.50 -30.21 20.54
C ILE A 142 -17.26 -28.92 19.74
N HIS A 143 -17.16 -29.07 18.42
CA HIS A 143 -17.13 -27.95 17.50
C HIS A 143 -18.41 -27.95 16.68
N ALA A 144 -19.17 -26.87 16.78
CA ALA A 144 -20.36 -26.66 15.98
C ALA A 144 -20.07 -25.68 14.84
N PHE A 145 -20.62 -26.00 13.68
CA PHE A 145 -20.51 -25.22 12.46
C PHE A 145 -21.88 -25.14 11.79
N SER A 146 -22.17 -23.99 11.17
CA SER A 146 -23.42 -23.73 10.45
C SER A 146 -23.16 -22.87 9.21
N SER A 147 -24.13 -22.80 8.31
CA SER A 147 -24.04 -21.92 7.13
C SER A 147 -23.91 -20.44 7.52
N THR A 148 -24.63 -20.01 8.57
CA THR A 148 -24.50 -18.62 9.07
C THR A 148 -23.12 -18.31 9.61
N THR A 149 -22.49 -19.23 10.35
CA THR A 149 -21.13 -18.99 10.86
C THR A 149 -20.11 -18.84 9.73
N LEU A 150 -20.31 -19.51 8.59
CA LEU A 150 -19.47 -19.32 7.41
C LEU A 150 -19.67 -17.92 6.82
N ASP A 151 -20.91 -17.46 6.69
CA ASP A 151 -21.22 -16.11 6.22
C ASP A 151 -20.66 -15.05 7.18
N ASP A 152 -20.78 -15.26 8.50
CA ASP A 152 -20.23 -14.37 9.53
C ASP A 152 -18.69 -14.30 9.43
N ILE A 153 -18.01 -15.44 9.19
CA ILE A 153 -16.56 -15.48 8.95
C ILE A 153 -16.20 -14.71 7.67
N LEU A 154 -16.90 -14.94 6.57
CA LEU A 154 -16.68 -14.21 5.31
C LEU A 154 -16.92 -12.71 5.46
N HIS A 155 -17.94 -12.31 6.21
CA HIS A 155 -18.20 -10.91 6.54
C HIS A 155 -17.08 -10.30 7.39
N ALA A 156 -16.61 -11.00 8.42
CA ALA A 156 -15.47 -10.54 9.22
C ALA A 156 -14.19 -10.40 8.38
N PHE A 157 -13.97 -11.30 7.41
CA PHE A 157 -12.89 -11.17 6.43
C PHE A 157 -13.09 -10.01 5.46
N SER A 158 -14.33 -9.56 5.21
CA SER A 158 -14.63 -8.42 4.34
C SER A 158 -14.52 -7.07 5.06
N GLU A 159 -14.64 -7.06 6.38
CA GLU A 159 -14.63 -5.85 7.18
C GLU A 159 -13.24 -5.21 7.19
N VAL A 160 -13.15 -4.02 6.59
CA VAL A 160 -11.90 -3.28 6.54
C VAL A 160 -11.72 -2.50 7.84
N SER A 161 -10.63 -2.78 8.54
CA SER A 161 -10.21 -1.91 9.63
C SER A 161 -9.67 -0.60 9.05
N ALA A 162 -10.46 0.47 9.18
CA ALA A 162 -10.03 1.81 8.80
C ALA A 162 -8.69 2.20 9.44
N ALA A 163 -8.42 1.71 10.65
CA ALA A 163 -7.15 1.92 11.35
C ALA A 163 -5.94 1.34 10.59
N ARG A 164 -6.08 0.16 9.97
CA ARG A 164 -5.00 -0.44 9.16
C ARG A 164 -4.76 0.35 7.88
N VAL A 165 -5.83 0.76 7.20
CA VAL A 165 -5.74 1.59 5.99
C VAL A 165 -5.07 2.92 6.31
N VAL A 166 -5.64 3.70 7.24
CA VAL A 166 -5.09 4.99 7.66
C VAL A 166 -3.65 4.83 8.17
N GLY A 167 -3.37 3.82 8.98
CA GLY A 167 -2.03 3.53 9.48
C GLY A 167 -1.02 3.28 8.36
N GLY A 168 -1.38 2.50 7.34
CA GLY A 168 -0.51 2.25 6.19
C GLY A 168 -0.29 3.48 5.30
N TYR A 169 -1.34 4.30 5.08
CA TYR A 169 -1.19 5.58 4.37
C TYR A 169 -0.30 6.56 5.14
N LEU A 170 -0.46 6.66 6.47
CA LEU A 170 0.40 7.49 7.33
C LEU A 170 1.85 6.99 7.33
N LEU A 171 2.08 5.68 7.32
CA LEU A 171 3.42 5.11 7.23
C LEU A 171 4.07 5.46 5.88
N MET A 172 3.34 5.34 4.77
CA MET A 172 3.82 5.74 3.45
C MET A 172 4.08 7.24 3.35
N LEU A 173 3.24 8.06 3.99
CA LEU A 173 3.43 9.50 4.11
C LEU A 173 4.72 9.83 4.87
N ALA A 174 4.93 9.19 6.02
CA ALA A 174 6.13 9.36 6.83
C ALA A 174 7.39 8.95 6.05
N TYR A 175 7.33 7.82 5.35
CA TYR A 175 8.40 7.38 4.45
C TYR A 175 8.68 8.41 3.35
N ALA A 176 7.65 8.94 2.69
CA ALA A 176 7.79 9.98 1.67
C ALA A 176 8.37 11.29 2.20
N CYS A 177 7.91 11.74 3.36
CA CYS A 177 8.47 12.92 4.02
C CYS A 177 9.94 12.71 4.37
N VAL A 178 10.32 11.57 4.97
CA VAL A 178 11.70 11.31 5.41
C VAL A 178 12.66 11.16 4.23
N THR A 179 12.27 10.45 3.18
CA THR A 179 13.13 10.22 1.99
C THR A 179 13.33 11.46 1.15
N MET A 180 12.34 12.36 1.09
CA MET A 180 12.42 13.63 0.36
C MET A 180 12.92 14.81 1.19
N LEU A 181 13.12 14.61 2.50
CA LEU A 181 13.70 15.62 3.38
C LEU A 181 15.20 15.69 3.14
N ARG A 182 15.64 16.72 2.42
CA ARG A 182 17.06 17.08 2.33
C ARG A 182 17.42 17.95 3.53
N TRP A 183 18.65 17.78 4.03
CA TRP A 183 19.18 18.53 5.18
C TRP A 183 19.30 20.05 4.90
N ASP A 184 19.35 20.46 3.64
CA ASP A 184 19.25 21.87 3.26
C ASP A 184 17.79 22.34 3.32
N CYS A 185 17.45 23.08 4.38
CA CYS A 185 16.09 23.58 4.65
C CYS A 185 15.50 24.44 3.50
N ALA A 186 16.33 25.01 2.63
CA ALA A 186 15.89 25.79 1.46
C ALA A 186 15.63 24.92 0.20
N GLN A 187 16.11 23.67 0.17
CA GLN A 187 15.93 22.73 -0.96
C GLN A 187 15.13 21.48 -0.62
N SER A 188 14.64 21.37 0.61
CA SER A 188 13.80 20.26 1.05
C SER A 188 12.58 20.09 0.12
N GLN A 189 12.19 18.83 -0.12
CA GLN A 189 11.04 18.47 -0.96
C GLN A 189 9.96 17.72 -0.19
N GLY A 190 9.95 17.83 1.14
CA GLY A 190 8.97 17.15 1.99
C GLY A 190 7.53 17.48 1.59
N ALA A 191 7.24 18.73 1.20
CA ALA A 191 5.91 19.16 0.74
C ALA A 191 5.51 18.50 -0.60
N VAL A 192 6.46 18.28 -1.50
CA VAL A 192 6.21 17.59 -2.79
C VAL A 192 5.90 16.12 -2.55
N GLY A 193 6.66 15.46 -1.67
CA GLY A 193 6.38 14.07 -1.27
C GLY A 193 5.01 13.92 -0.61
N LEU A 194 4.67 14.84 0.31
CA LEU A 194 3.35 14.89 0.96
C LEU A 194 2.22 15.05 -0.07
N ALA A 195 2.34 16.04 -0.96
CA ALA A 195 1.35 16.31 -2.00
C ALA A 195 1.25 15.17 -3.01
N GLY A 196 2.36 14.51 -3.33
CA GLY A 196 2.42 13.34 -4.21
C GLY A 196 1.69 12.13 -3.62
N VAL A 197 1.95 11.77 -2.37
CA VAL A 197 1.23 10.67 -1.69
C VAL A 197 -0.26 10.97 -1.56
N LEU A 198 -0.62 12.22 -1.22
CA LEU A 198 -2.02 12.64 -1.16
C LEU A 198 -2.70 12.57 -2.54
N LEU A 199 -2.01 12.99 -3.60
CA LEU A 199 -2.49 12.89 -4.98
C LEU A 199 -2.76 11.43 -5.37
N VAL A 200 -1.84 10.51 -5.07
CA VAL A 200 -2.03 9.08 -5.35
C VAL A 200 -3.20 8.52 -4.52
N ALA A 201 -3.33 8.90 -3.25
CA ALA A 201 -4.46 8.48 -2.43
C ALA A 201 -5.81 8.94 -3.01
N LEU A 202 -5.90 10.20 -3.47
CA LEU A 202 -7.07 10.73 -4.15
C LEU A 202 -7.32 10.05 -5.49
N ALA A 203 -6.28 9.72 -6.25
CA ALA A 203 -6.40 8.99 -7.50
C ALA A 203 -6.96 7.57 -7.29
N VAL A 204 -6.47 6.86 -6.25
CA VAL A 204 -7.01 5.55 -5.85
C VAL A 204 -8.48 5.66 -5.44
N ALA A 205 -8.82 6.65 -4.61
CA ALA A 205 -10.21 6.88 -4.22
C ALA A 205 -11.10 7.18 -5.44
N SER A 206 -10.61 7.99 -6.40
CA SER A 206 -11.33 8.31 -7.63
C SER A 206 -11.51 7.10 -8.55
N GLY A 207 -10.50 6.23 -8.67
CA GLY A 207 -10.56 5.02 -9.47
C GLY A 207 -11.52 3.99 -8.90
N LEU A 208 -11.50 3.78 -7.57
CA LEU A 208 -12.48 2.93 -6.88
C LEU A 208 -13.90 3.49 -6.99
N GLY A 209 -14.07 4.82 -6.84
CA GLY A 209 -15.34 5.49 -7.05
C GLY A 209 -15.88 5.31 -8.48
N LEU A 210 -15.01 5.41 -9.49
CA LEU A 210 -15.37 5.14 -10.89
C LEU A 210 -15.78 3.68 -11.10
N CYS A 211 -15.10 2.73 -10.46
CA CYS A 211 -15.50 1.32 -10.51
C CYS A 211 -16.88 1.07 -9.92
N ALA A 212 -17.22 1.76 -8.81
CA ALA A 212 -18.54 1.71 -8.21
C ALA A 212 -19.61 2.25 -9.17
N LEU A 213 -19.33 3.37 -9.85
CA LEU A 213 -20.24 3.95 -10.85
C LEU A 213 -20.45 3.04 -12.08
N LEU A 214 -19.43 2.25 -12.44
CA LEU A 214 -19.53 1.25 -13.51
C LEU A 214 -20.24 -0.05 -13.07
N GLY A 215 -20.67 -0.15 -11.80
CA GLY A 215 -21.40 -1.31 -11.27
C GLY A 215 -20.52 -2.53 -10.98
N ILE A 216 -19.20 -2.35 -10.84
CA ILE A 216 -18.29 -3.46 -10.50
C ILE A 216 -18.42 -3.76 -9.00
N THR A 217 -18.76 -5.00 -8.66
CA THR A 217 -18.94 -5.44 -7.26
C THR A 217 -17.62 -5.39 -6.48
N PHE A 218 -17.66 -4.88 -5.26
CA PHE A 218 -16.52 -4.88 -4.34
C PHE A 218 -16.39 -6.22 -3.62
N ASN A 219 -15.16 -6.68 -3.49
CA ASN A 219 -14.81 -7.92 -2.78
C ASN A 219 -13.90 -7.61 -1.60
N ALA A 220 -13.82 -8.51 -0.62
CA ALA A 220 -12.92 -8.38 0.54
C ALA A 220 -11.46 -8.07 0.13
N ALA A 221 -10.94 -8.78 -0.89
CA ALA A 221 -9.59 -8.55 -1.40
C ALA A 221 -9.40 -7.15 -2.00
N THR A 222 -10.44 -6.61 -2.65
CA THR A 222 -10.38 -5.27 -3.28
C THR A 222 -10.33 -4.17 -2.25
N THR A 223 -11.06 -4.29 -1.14
CA THR A 223 -11.08 -3.25 -0.12
C THR A 223 -9.86 -3.35 0.80
N GLN A 224 -9.27 -4.54 0.97
CA GLN A 224 -8.12 -4.76 1.85
C GLN A 224 -6.76 -4.62 1.18
N VAL A 225 -6.57 -5.13 -0.05
CA VAL A 225 -5.24 -5.23 -0.67
C VAL A 225 -5.02 -4.13 -1.72
N LEU A 226 -6.06 -3.85 -2.52
CA LEU A 226 -5.93 -2.95 -3.68
C LEU A 226 -5.45 -1.53 -3.33
N PRO A 227 -5.91 -0.87 -2.24
CA PRO A 227 -5.46 0.47 -1.92
C PRO A 227 -3.96 0.53 -1.64
N PHE A 228 -3.41 -0.48 -0.94
CA PHE A 228 -1.97 -0.54 -0.66
C PHE A 228 -1.15 -0.88 -1.89
N LEU A 229 -1.64 -1.82 -2.71
CA LEU A 229 -0.99 -2.19 -3.97
C LEU A 229 -0.92 -0.98 -4.92
N ALA A 230 -2.04 -0.30 -5.13
CA ALA A 230 -2.13 0.85 -6.02
C ALA A 230 -1.32 2.05 -5.49
N LEU A 231 -1.32 2.25 -4.17
CA LEU A 231 -0.48 3.27 -3.53
C LEU A 231 1.00 3.00 -3.79
N GLY A 232 1.47 1.76 -3.61
CA GLY A 232 2.86 1.39 -3.88
C GLY A 232 3.27 1.64 -5.32
N ILE A 233 2.42 1.23 -6.28
CA ILE A 233 2.65 1.47 -7.72
C ILE A 233 2.70 2.97 -8.03
N GLY A 234 1.70 3.74 -7.57
CA GLY A 234 1.61 5.17 -7.89
C GLY A 234 2.68 6.04 -7.24
N VAL A 235 3.11 5.67 -6.04
CA VAL A 235 4.15 6.40 -5.31
C VAL A 235 5.52 6.24 -5.98
N ASP A 236 5.83 5.09 -6.58
CA ASP A 236 7.07 4.89 -7.35
C ASP A 236 7.22 5.92 -8.48
N ASP A 237 6.17 6.12 -9.28
CA ASP A 237 6.17 7.09 -10.38
C ASP A 237 6.36 8.54 -9.87
N VAL A 238 5.72 8.89 -8.75
CA VAL A 238 5.87 10.20 -8.09
C VAL A 238 7.31 10.43 -7.63
N PHE A 239 7.93 9.42 -6.99
CA PHE A 239 9.31 9.49 -6.54
C PHE A 239 10.29 9.62 -7.70
N LEU A 240 10.09 8.83 -8.76
CA LEU A 240 10.91 8.86 -9.96
C LEU A 240 10.88 10.24 -10.62
N LEU A 241 9.68 10.83 -10.79
CA LEU A 241 9.54 12.18 -11.33
C LEU A 241 10.20 13.22 -10.42
N ALA A 242 9.94 13.18 -9.12
CA ALA A 242 10.50 14.14 -8.18
C ALA A 242 12.04 14.08 -8.12
N HIS A 243 12.61 12.87 -8.15
CA HIS A 243 14.06 12.68 -8.14
C HIS A 243 14.69 13.20 -9.44
N ALA A 244 14.17 12.79 -10.60
CA ALA A 244 14.64 13.26 -11.90
C ALA A 244 14.55 14.77 -12.01
N PHE A 245 13.47 15.34 -11.46
CA PHE A 245 13.27 16.78 -11.41
C PHE A 245 14.38 17.49 -10.62
N THR A 246 14.90 16.90 -9.53
CA THR A 246 16.05 17.48 -8.81
C THR A 246 17.39 17.35 -9.50
N GLU A 247 17.60 16.33 -10.33
CA GLU A 247 18.87 16.13 -11.02
C GLU A 247 19.04 17.04 -12.25
N THR A 248 17.95 17.64 -12.76
CA THR A 248 18.04 18.59 -13.89
C THR A 248 18.94 19.79 -13.57
N LEU A 249 19.78 20.20 -14.54
CA LEU A 249 20.83 21.22 -14.35
C LEU A 249 20.26 22.59 -13.92
N PRO A 250 20.88 23.29 -12.96
CA PRO A 250 20.53 24.67 -12.64
C PRO A 250 21.02 25.61 -13.76
N GLY A 251 20.10 26.11 -14.59
CA GLY A 251 20.44 27.09 -15.64
C GLY A 251 19.40 27.28 -16.74
N THR A 252 18.47 26.32 -16.92
CA THR A 252 17.38 26.43 -17.90
C THR A 252 16.17 27.18 -17.34
N PRO A 253 15.43 27.94 -18.18
CA PRO A 253 14.19 28.58 -17.76
C PRO A 253 13.16 27.55 -17.29
N LEU A 254 12.30 27.97 -16.35
CA LEU A 254 11.36 27.10 -15.61
C LEU A 254 10.50 26.21 -16.53
N GLN A 255 10.01 26.76 -17.64
CA GLN A 255 9.15 26.04 -18.58
C GLN A 255 9.90 24.92 -19.31
N GLU A 256 11.11 25.19 -19.79
CA GLU A 256 11.93 24.20 -20.49
C GLU A 256 12.37 23.07 -19.54
N ARG A 257 12.68 23.41 -18.27
CA ARG A 257 13.09 22.44 -17.26
C ARG A 257 12.04 21.37 -16.96
N MET A 258 10.76 21.76 -16.87
CA MET A 258 9.67 20.80 -16.69
C MET A 258 9.49 19.93 -17.93
N GLY A 259 9.53 20.54 -19.12
CA GLY A 259 9.42 19.84 -20.40
C GLY A 259 10.52 18.80 -20.59
N GLU A 260 11.77 19.16 -20.31
CA GLU A 260 12.92 18.26 -20.42
C GLU A 260 12.84 17.11 -19.41
N CYS A 261 12.44 17.39 -18.15
CA CYS A 261 12.22 16.35 -17.15
C CYS A 261 11.14 15.37 -17.57
N LEU A 262 10.01 15.87 -18.09
CA LEU A 262 8.91 15.02 -18.54
C LEU A 262 9.26 14.25 -19.81
N GLN A 263 10.04 14.83 -20.72
CA GLN A 263 10.54 14.14 -21.92
C GLN A 263 11.43 12.95 -21.55
N ARG A 264 12.31 13.13 -20.56
CA ARG A 264 13.26 12.10 -20.14
C ARG A 264 12.61 11.02 -19.27
N THR A 265 11.83 11.41 -18.27
CA THR A 265 11.30 10.49 -17.25
C THR A 265 9.86 10.09 -17.50
N GLY A 266 9.06 10.97 -18.10
CA GLY A 266 7.65 10.71 -18.40
C GLY A 266 7.46 9.56 -19.39
N THR A 267 8.39 9.36 -20.33
CA THR A 267 8.36 8.21 -21.25
C THR A 267 8.50 6.87 -20.50
N SER A 268 9.37 6.82 -19.49
CA SER A 268 9.51 5.64 -18.62
C SER A 268 8.23 5.38 -17.83
N VAL A 269 7.62 6.42 -17.24
CA VAL A 269 6.38 6.29 -16.46
C VAL A 269 5.18 5.88 -17.32
N VAL A 270 5.09 6.39 -18.54
CA VAL A 270 4.06 5.95 -19.50
C VAL A 270 4.23 4.47 -19.82
N LEU A 271 5.46 4.01 -20.06
CA LEU A 271 5.74 2.61 -20.38
C LEU A 271 5.40 1.68 -19.20
N THR A 272 5.81 2.03 -17.97
CA THR A 272 5.50 1.23 -16.77
C THR A 272 4.00 1.20 -16.51
N SER A 273 3.31 2.34 -16.61
CA SER A 273 1.86 2.43 -16.39
C SER A 273 1.06 1.64 -17.43
N ILE A 274 1.41 1.72 -18.72
CA ILE A 274 0.75 0.93 -19.78
C ILE A 274 0.99 -0.55 -19.55
N ASN A 275 2.22 -0.96 -19.20
CA ASN A 275 2.53 -2.35 -18.90
C ASN A 275 1.72 -2.87 -17.70
N ASN A 276 1.63 -2.10 -16.62
CA ASN A 276 0.84 -2.46 -15.44
C ASN A 276 -0.65 -2.57 -15.78
N MET A 277 -1.19 -1.61 -16.51
CA MET A 277 -2.59 -1.63 -16.95
C MET A 277 -2.87 -2.85 -17.84
N ALA A 278 -1.99 -3.15 -18.82
CA ALA A 278 -2.11 -4.31 -19.68
C ALA A 278 -2.03 -5.63 -18.89
N ALA A 279 -1.11 -5.72 -17.91
CA ALA A 279 -0.98 -6.89 -17.04
C ALA A 279 -2.26 -7.14 -16.22
N PHE A 280 -2.85 -6.10 -15.63
CA PHE A 280 -4.12 -6.23 -14.90
C PHE A 280 -5.29 -6.55 -15.83
N LEU A 281 -5.34 -5.98 -17.04
CA LEU A 281 -6.36 -6.34 -18.04
C LEU A 281 -6.25 -7.79 -18.50
N MET A 282 -5.03 -8.31 -18.68
CA MET A 282 -4.79 -9.73 -18.98
C MET A 282 -5.20 -10.63 -17.81
N ALA A 283 -4.95 -10.20 -16.57
CA ALA A 283 -5.40 -10.92 -15.37
C ALA A 283 -6.93 -11.00 -15.27
N ALA A 284 -7.68 -10.10 -15.91
CA ALA A 284 -9.15 -10.13 -15.94
C ALA A 284 -9.73 -11.26 -16.82
N LEU A 285 -8.90 -11.99 -17.57
CA LEU A 285 -9.32 -13.18 -18.33
C LEU A 285 -9.54 -14.41 -17.44
N VAL A 286 -9.09 -14.37 -16.18
CA VAL A 286 -9.29 -15.47 -15.22
C VAL A 286 -10.79 -15.65 -14.96
N PRO A 287 -11.33 -16.90 -15.04
CA PRO A 287 -12.77 -17.15 -14.97
C PRO A 287 -13.38 -16.94 -13.57
N ILE A 288 -12.55 -16.79 -12.53
CA ILE A 288 -12.99 -16.58 -11.15
C ILE A 288 -13.53 -15.15 -10.98
N PRO A 289 -14.85 -14.94 -10.77
CA PRO A 289 -15.46 -13.61 -10.79
C PRO A 289 -14.84 -12.63 -9.79
N ALA A 290 -14.45 -13.12 -8.61
CA ALA A 290 -13.82 -12.31 -7.58
C ALA A 290 -12.47 -11.72 -8.02
N LEU A 291 -11.64 -12.52 -8.70
CA LEU A 291 -10.34 -12.10 -9.22
C LEU A 291 -10.49 -11.22 -10.47
N ARG A 292 -11.50 -11.50 -11.28
CA ARG A 292 -11.86 -10.67 -12.44
C ARG A 292 -12.28 -9.26 -12.04
N ALA A 293 -13.15 -9.13 -11.03
CA ALA A 293 -13.53 -7.81 -10.50
C ALA A 293 -12.32 -7.08 -9.90
N PHE A 294 -11.47 -7.78 -9.14
CA PHE A 294 -10.25 -7.21 -8.57
C PHE A 294 -9.28 -6.66 -9.63
N SER A 295 -9.01 -7.44 -10.67
CA SER A 295 -8.10 -7.06 -11.74
C SER A 295 -8.65 -5.91 -12.60
N LEU A 296 -9.95 -5.89 -12.90
CA LEU A 296 -10.60 -4.75 -13.57
C LEU A 296 -10.51 -3.47 -12.73
N GLN A 297 -10.79 -3.54 -11.43
CA GLN A 297 -10.65 -2.40 -10.53
C GLN A 297 -9.20 -1.91 -10.45
N ALA A 298 -8.23 -2.82 -10.39
CA ALA A 298 -6.81 -2.48 -10.40
C ALA A 298 -6.39 -1.78 -11.70
N ALA A 299 -6.84 -2.27 -12.86
CA ALA A 299 -6.56 -1.63 -14.14
C ALA A 299 -7.10 -0.19 -14.20
N ILE A 300 -8.34 0.03 -13.75
CA ILE A 300 -8.97 1.36 -13.71
C ILE A 300 -8.22 2.28 -12.74
N VAL A 301 -7.90 1.80 -11.53
CA VAL A 301 -7.18 2.57 -10.51
C VAL A 301 -5.77 2.95 -10.97
N VAL A 302 -5.03 2.03 -11.60
CA VAL A 302 -3.72 2.31 -12.19
C VAL A 302 -3.86 3.33 -13.32
N GLY A 303 -4.88 3.22 -14.17
CA GLY A 303 -5.17 4.22 -15.20
C GLY A 303 -5.46 5.62 -14.63
N CYS A 304 -6.29 5.72 -13.59
CA CYS A 304 -6.56 6.98 -12.90
C CYS A 304 -5.29 7.56 -12.24
N THR A 305 -4.49 6.70 -11.62
CA THR A 305 -3.20 7.09 -11.02
C THR A 305 -2.23 7.63 -12.07
N PHE A 306 -2.10 6.94 -13.21
CA PHE A 306 -1.29 7.39 -14.34
C PHE A 306 -1.70 8.78 -14.82
N VAL A 307 -3.00 9.02 -15.02
CA VAL A 307 -3.52 10.33 -15.43
C VAL A 307 -3.22 11.41 -14.39
N ALA A 308 -3.44 11.10 -13.10
CA ALA A 308 -3.16 12.04 -12.02
C ALA A 308 -1.66 12.38 -11.92
N VAL A 309 -0.78 11.37 -12.01
CA VAL A 309 0.67 11.57 -11.94
C VAL A 309 1.20 12.29 -13.18
N MET A 310 0.74 11.99 -14.39
CA MET A 310 1.25 12.66 -15.59
C MET A 310 0.72 14.08 -15.78
N LEU A 311 -0.49 14.40 -15.30
CA LEU A 311 -1.09 15.73 -15.50
C LEU A 311 -0.95 16.62 -14.27
N VAL A 312 -1.32 16.12 -13.09
CA VAL A 312 -1.43 16.94 -11.88
C VAL A 312 -0.09 17.05 -11.15
N PHE A 313 0.71 15.99 -11.11
CA PHE A 313 1.97 16.01 -10.37
C PHE A 313 3.01 16.99 -10.97
N PRO A 314 3.23 17.08 -12.29
CA PRO A 314 4.04 18.14 -12.90
C PRO A 314 3.58 19.56 -12.53
N ALA A 315 2.26 19.77 -12.40
CA ALA A 315 1.74 21.07 -11.95
C ALA A 315 2.17 21.35 -10.50
N ILE A 316 2.08 20.36 -9.60
CA ILE A 316 2.57 20.47 -8.21
C ILE A 316 4.07 20.79 -8.18
N LEU A 317 4.88 20.09 -8.98
CA LEU A 317 6.32 20.36 -9.09
C LEU A 317 6.61 21.77 -9.60
N SER A 318 5.84 22.27 -10.59
CA SER A 318 5.98 23.62 -11.11
C SER A 318 5.67 24.70 -10.06
N LEU A 319 4.68 24.46 -9.20
CA LEU A 319 4.34 25.34 -8.09
C LEU A 319 5.43 25.32 -7.01
N ASP A 320 5.98 24.14 -6.71
CA ASP A 320 7.07 24.01 -5.75
C ASP A 320 8.35 24.71 -6.21
N LEU A 321 8.67 24.65 -7.50
CA LEU A 321 9.77 25.44 -8.08
C LEU A 321 9.59 26.94 -7.88
N ARG A 322 8.38 27.46 -8.16
CA ARG A 322 8.07 28.87 -7.95
C ARG A 322 8.28 29.26 -6.48
N ARG A 323 7.89 28.37 -5.56
CA ARG A 323 8.14 28.54 -4.12
C ARG A 323 9.62 28.59 -3.78
N ARG A 324 10.44 27.69 -4.34
CA ARG A 324 11.91 27.65 -4.13
C ARG A 324 12.60 28.89 -4.66
N HIS A 325 12.18 29.39 -5.82
CA HIS A 325 12.71 30.65 -6.38
C HIS A 325 12.42 31.85 -5.45
N CYS A 326 11.30 31.82 -4.73
CA CYS A 326 10.94 32.83 -3.72
C CYS A 326 11.52 32.54 -2.31
N GLN A 327 12.37 31.52 -2.12
CA GLN A 327 13.05 31.18 -0.86
C GLN A 327 12.11 31.01 0.36
N ARG A 328 10.93 30.43 0.15
CA ARG A 328 9.94 30.17 1.22
C ARG A 328 10.02 28.74 1.79
N LEU A 329 9.71 28.59 3.08
CA LEU A 329 9.73 27.31 3.80
C LEU A 329 8.66 26.32 3.30
N ASP A 330 8.91 25.02 3.46
CA ASP A 330 8.08 23.89 2.95
C ASP A 330 6.68 23.78 3.55
N VAL A 331 6.55 23.91 4.87
CA VAL A 331 5.33 23.51 5.61
C VAL A 331 4.42 24.71 5.91
N LEU A 332 4.99 25.93 5.90
CA LEU A 332 4.26 27.18 6.15
C LEU A 332 4.65 28.20 5.08
N CYS A 333 3.89 28.21 3.97
CA CYS A 333 4.10 29.02 2.75
C CYS A 333 4.19 30.56 2.97
N CYS A 334 4.06 31.03 4.21
CA CYS A 334 4.06 32.44 4.60
C CYS A 334 5.37 32.90 5.25
N PHE A 335 6.25 32.00 5.69
CA PHE A 335 7.51 32.38 6.36
C PHE A 335 8.72 32.22 5.43
N SER A 336 9.52 33.29 5.32
CA SER A 336 10.81 33.29 4.62
C SER A 336 11.84 32.49 5.42
N SER A 337 12.70 31.74 4.71
CA SER A 337 13.81 31.01 5.33
C SER A 337 14.75 31.97 6.07
N PRO A 338 15.13 31.70 7.34
CA PRO A 338 16.11 32.50 8.08
C PRO A 338 17.54 32.38 7.51
N CYS A 339 17.78 31.49 6.56
CA CYS A 339 19.07 31.31 5.86
C CYS A 339 19.14 32.02 4.50
N SER A 340 18.22 32.95 4.19
CA SER A 340 18.42 33.84 3.05
C SER A 340 19.53 34.83 3.39
N ALA A 341 20.73 34.61 2.84
CA ALA A 341 21.71 35.68 2.71
C ALA A 341 21.02 36.79 1.91
N ARG A 342 20.46 37.78 2.61
CA ARG A 342 20.04 39.03 2.00
C ARG A 342 21.29 39.59 1.35
N VAL A 343 21.33 39.59 0.02
CA VAL A 343 22.17 40.52 -0.72
C VAL A 343 21.57 41.89 -0.40
N ILE A 344 22.10 42.52 0.64
CA ILE A 344 21.83 43.93 0.93
C ILE A 344 22.55 44.68 -0.19
N GLN A 345 21.82 45.12 -1.21
CA GLN A 345 22.29 46.24 -2.00
C GLN A 345 22.35 47.43 -1.05
N ILE A 346 23.55 47.79 -0.64
CA ILE A 346 23.80 49.05 0.07
C ILE A 346 23.63 50.14 -1.00
N LEU A 347 22.41 50.67 -1.10
CA LEU A 347 22.21 51.99 -1.68
C LEU A 347 22.73 52.99 -0.64
N PRO A 348 23.72 53.84 -0.95
CA PRO A 348 24.11 54.88 0.00
C PRO A 348 22.91 55.81 0.17
N GLN A 349 22.47 55.95 1.42
CA GLN A 349 21.40 56.84 1.81
C GLN A 349 22.02 58.23 2.00
N GLU A 350 21.81 59.12 1.03
CA GLU A 350 22.07 60.55 1.16
C GLU A 350 21.16 61.10 2.28
N LEU A 351 21.76 61.62 3.35
CA LEU A 351 21.09 62.45 4.35
C LEU A 351 21.61 63.87 4.13
N GLU A 352 20.92 64.63 3.28
CA GLU A 352 21.13 66.08 3.16
C GLU A 352 20.48 66.78 4.36
N ASP A 353 21.24 67.67 5.02
CA ASP A 353 20.73 68.99 5.36
C ASP A 353 21.86 70.04 5.40
N GLU A 354 21.71 71.03 4.51
CA GLU A 354 22.10 72.45 4.59
C GLU A 354 23.59 72.91 4.57
N THR A 355 24.13 73.26 3.37
CA THR A 355 24.31 74.65 2.84
C THR A 355 25.52 74.86 1.89
N VAL A 356 25.28 74.87 0.56
CA VAL A 356 25.71 75.87 -0.50
C VAL A 356 27.23 76.10 -0.78
N PRO A 357 27.74 76.41 -2.01
CA PRO A 357 27.27 76.19 -3.40
C PRO A 357 28.36 75.69 -4.43
N VAL A 358 27.86 75.46 -5.66
CA VAL A 358 28.51 75.55 -6.99
C VAL A 358 29.12 74.28 -7.59
N GLY A 359 28.32 73.71 -8.50
CA GLY A 359 28.74 73.41 -9.86
C GLY A 359 29.43 72.07 -10.06
N ILE A 360 28.69 71.10 -10.62
CA ILE A 360 29.05 70.29 -11.80
C ILE A 360 27.91 69.28 -12.02
N ALA A 361 27.43 69.18 -13.26
CA ALA A 361 26.41 68.24 -13.66
C ALA A 361 26.94 66.79 -13.55
N HIS A 362 26.34 65.97 -12.68
CA HIS A 362 26.61 64.53 -12.65
C HIS A 362 25.65 63.80 -13.60
N LEU A 363 26.17 63.49 -14.79
CA LEU A 363 25.55 62.59 -15.75
C LEU A 363 25.85 61.16 -15.29
N THR A 364 24.88 60.48 -14.70
CA THR A 364 25.02 59.08 -14.25
C THR A 364 24.94 58.15 -15.46
N ALA A 365 26.10 57.83 -16.05
CA ALA A 365 26.17 56.81 -17.10
C ALA A 365 26.25 55.42 -16.45
N THR A 366 25.14 54.68 -16.44
CA THR A 366 25.14 53.25 -16.11
C THR A 366 25.74 52.46 -17.28
N VAL A 367 27.02 52.11 -17.20
CA VAL A 367 27.69 51.26 -18.20
C VAL A 367 27.38 49.80 -17.89
N GLN A 368 26.41 49.23 -18.60
CA GLN A 368 26.16 47.78 -18.62
C GLN A 368 26.82 47.17 -19.87
N ALA A 369 27.66 46.16 -19.69
CA ALA A 369 28.17 45.37 -20.79
C ALA A 369 27.09 44.35 -21.22
N PHE A 370 26.73 44.36 -22.50
CA PHE A 370 25.77 43.41 -23.08
C PHE A 370 26.53 42.34 -23.87
N THR A 371 26.25 41.07 -23.61
CA THR A 371 26.67 39.96 -24.49
C THR A 371 25.46 39.48 -25.27
N HIS A 372 25.53 39.55 -26.60
CA HIS A 372 24.50 39.03 -27.50
C HIS A 372 25.11 37.88 -28.32
N CYS A 373 24.39 36.76 -28.42
CA CYS A 373 24.73 35.67 -29.34
C CYS A 373 23.82 35.78 -30.56
N GLU A 374 24.38 36.05 -31.74
CA GLU A 374 23.65 36.09 -33.00
C GLU A 374 23.65 34.71 -33.67
N ALA A 375 22.48 34.27 -34.10
CA ALA A 375 22.22 32.90 -34.54
C ALA A 375 22.67 32.64 -35.99
N SER A 376 23.97 32.80 -36.30
CA SER A 376 24.65 32.11 -37.42
C SER A 376 26.15 32.43 -37.52
N SER A 377 26.97 32.04 -36.53
CA SER A 377 28.41 31.68 -36.68
C SER A 377 29.11 31.65 -35.30
N GLN A 378 30.05 30.70 -35.12
CA GLN A 378 30.73 30.41 -33.84
C GLN A 378 31.82 31.43 -33.46
N HIS A 379 31.50 32.70 -33.20
CA HIS A 379 32.44 33.63 -32.54
C HIS A 379 31.73 34.57 -31.57
N VAL A 380 32.27 34.67 -30.34
CA VAL A 380 31.86 35.63 -29.31
C VAL A 380 32.80 36.84 -29.40
N VAL A 381 32.27 38.03 -29.67
CA VAL A 381 33.04 39.27 -29.67
C VAL A 381 32.61 40.13 -28.49
N THR A 382 33.56 40.46 -27.62
CA THR A 382 33.37 41.39 -26.49
C THR A 382 33.94 42.76 -26.91
N ILE A 383 33.09 43.77 -27.04
CA ILE A 383 33.53 45.14 -27.33
C ILE A 383 33.66 45.89 -26.00
N LEU A 384 34.88 46.30 -25.63
CA LEU A 384 35.13 47.21 -24.51
C LEU A 384 35.03 48.68 -24.98
N PRO A 385 34.56 49.61 -24.12
CA PRO A 385 34.54 51.04 -24.42
C PRO A 385 35.96 51.67 -24.39
N PRO A 386 36.19 52.80 -25.10
CA PRO A 386 37.53 53.36 -25.29
C PRO A 386 38.04 54.09 -24.04
N GLN A 387 39.34 53.93 -23.72
CA GLN A 387 40.01 54.68 -22.65
C GLN A 387 40.29 56.12 -23.09
N ALA A 388 39.82 57.10 -22.31
CA ALA A 388 40.23 58.50 -22.46
C ALA A 388 41.47 58.77 -21.59
N HIS A 389 42.57 59.19 -22.24
CA HIS A 389 43.80 59.65 -21.60
C HIS A 389 43.65 61.05 -20.98
N LEU A 390 44.22 61.28 -19.79
CA LEU A 390 44.43 62.61 -19.21
C LEU A 390 45.91 62.78 -18.81
N VAL A 391 46.46 63.95 -19.19
CA VAL A 391 47.86 64.41 -19.15
C VAL A 391 48.16 65.10 -17.79
N PRO A 392 49.38 65.03 -17.21
CA PRO A 392 49.73 65.71 -15.94
C PRO A 392 50.42 67.09 -16.14
N PRO A 393 50.35 68.03 -15.16
CA PRO A 393 51.13 69.28 -15.15
C PRO A 393 52.40 69.21 -14.23
N PRO A 394 53.31 70.22 -14.23
CA PRO A 394 54.77 70.06 -14.09
C PRO A 394 55.40 70.30 -12.69
N SER A 395 56.73 70.09 -12.64
CA SER A 395 57.75 69.89 -11.56
C SER A 395 58.09 71.09 -10.64
N ASP A 396 58.70 70.99 -9.43
CA ASP A 396 60.08 70.57 -9.00
C ASP A 396 60.25 70.78 -7.43
N PRO A 397 61.42 70.64 -6.74
CA PRO A 397 62.13 69.40 -6.35
C PRO A 397 62.63 69.38 -4.85
N LEU A 398 62.58 68.26 -4.13
CA LEU A 398 63.60 67.79 -3.14
C LEU A 398 63.06 66.62 -2.31
N GLY A 399 63.83 65.55 -2.16
CA GLY A 399 63.63 64.53 -1.12
C GLY A 399 63.36 63.13 -1.66
N SER A 400 64.43 62.36 -1.82
CA SER A 400 64.49 60.92 -2.00
C SER A 400 63.61 60.14 -1.01
N GLU A 401 62.85 59.16 -1.48
CA GLU A 401 63.01 57.73 -1.14
C GLU A 401 62.08 56.85 -2.00
N VAL A 402 62.59 55.68 -2.35
CA VAL A 402 62.06 54.69 -3.29
C VAL A 402 60.95 53.87 -2.63
N PHE A 403 59.72 53.89 -3.15
CA PHE A 403 58.74 52.80 -2.97
C PHE A 403 57.78 52.69 -4.18
N SER A 404 57.72 51.50 -4.77
CA SER A 404 56.93 51.13 -5.95
C SER A 404 55.40 51.13 -5.71
N PRO A 405 54.56 51.37 -6.73
CA PRO A 405 53.12 51.48 -6.59
C PRO A 405 52.44 50.10 -6.72
N GLY A 406 51.54 49.76 -5.78
CA GLY A 406 50.80 48.50 -5.85
C GLY A 406 49.88 48.20 -4.65
N GLY A 407 49.13 49.19 -4.15
CA GLY A 407 48.12 48.97 -3.10
C GLY A 407 46.74 48.77 -3.69
N SER A 408 46.34 47.52 -3.92
CA SER A 408 44.99 47.12 -4.29
C SER A 408 44.11 47.05 -3.04
N THR A 409 42.86 47.52 -3.13
CA THR A 409 41.81 47.57 -2.09
C THR A 409 41.39 46.21 -1.50
N ARG A 410 42.18 45.14 -1.66
CA ARG A 410 41.93 43.81 -1.11
C ARG A 410 42.21 43.71 0.40
N ASP A 411 43.12 44.53 0.94
CA ASP A 411 43.55 44.35 2.33
C ASP A 411 42.60 44.96 3.38
N LEU A 412 41.65 45.80 2.96
CA LEU A 412 40.60 46.33 3.86
C LEU A 412 39.35 45.44 3.96
N LEU A 413 39.20 44.44 3.08
CA LEU A 413 38.11 43.45 3.15
C LEU A 413 38.47 42.23 4.01
N GLY A 414 39.76 41.99 4.27
CA GLY A 414 40.21 40.85 5.08
C GLY A 414 40.01 41.04 6.59
N GLN A 415 39.85 42.28 7.07
CA GLN A 415 39.87 42.58 8.51
C GLN A 415 38.47 42.68 9.14
N GLU A 416 37.39 42.76 8.35
CA GLU A 416 36.00 42.69 8.85
C GLU A 416 35.37 41.29 8.75
N GLU A 417 35.96 40.35 7.99
CA GLU A 417 35.44 38.98 7.91
C GLU A 417 35.72 38.15 9.18
N GLU A 418 36.73 38.50 9.97
CA GLU A 418 37.12 37.69 11.14
C GLU A 418 36.16 37.83 12.34
N THR A 419 35.36 38.89 12.42
CA THR A 419 34.46 39.13 13.56
C THR A 419 32.99 38.70 13.35
N ARG A 420 32.61 38.26 12.13
CA ARG A 420 31.25 37.75 11.84
C ARG A 420 31.15 36.24 11.67
N GLN A 421 32.22 35.50 11.99
CA GLN A 421 32.26 34.04 11.94
C GLN A 421 31.61 33.36 13.16
N LYS A 422 30.43 33.83 13.59
CA LYS A 422 29.60 33.22 14.65
C LYS A 422 28.11 33.25 14.28
N ALA A 423 27.74 32.60 13.17
CA ALA A 423 26.41 32.00 12.95
C ALA A 423 26.34 31.17 11.64
N ALA A 424 27.45 30.67 11.10
CA ALA A 424 27.37 29.67 10.05
C ALA A 424 26.93 28.36 10.69
N CYS A 425 25.76 27.85 10.31
CA CYS A 425 25.27 26.54 10.70
C CYS A 425 26.36 25.51 10.36
N LYS A 426 27.02 24.96 11.39
CA LYS A 426 28.04 23.93 11.22
C LYS A 426 27.40 22.76 10.48
N SER A 427 27.80 22.52 9.24
CA SER A 427 27.48 21.28 8.54
C SER A 427 28.12 20.13 9.34
N LEU A 428 27.30 19.36 10.07
CA LEU A 428 27.76 18.17 10.76
C LEU A 428 28.42 17.20 9.75
N PRO A 429 29.50 16.49 10.13
CA PRO A 429 30.22 15.56 9.25
C PRO A 429 29.38 14.35 8.78
N CYS A 430 28.14 14.20 9.24
CA CYS A 430 27.16 13.25 8.70
C CYS A 430 26.56 13.71 7.34
N ALA A 431 26.84 14.94 6.89
CA ALA A 431 26.21 15.58 5.72
C ALA A 431 26.59 15.04 4.33
N ARG A 432 27.31 13.91 4.23
CA ARG A 432 27.75 13.34 2.93
C ARG A 432 27.13 11.99 2.54
N TRP A 433 26.31 11.37 3.40
CA TRP A 433 25.70 10.08 3.11
C TRP A 433 24.39 10.25 2.33
N ASN A 434 24.51 10.45 1.02
CA ASN A 434 23.38 10.32 0.08
C ASN A 434 23.36 8.89 -0.47
N LEU A 435 22.17 8.28 -0.63
CA LEU A 435 22.01 6.97 -1.27
C LEU A 435 22.71 6.91 -2.64
N ALA A 436 22.60 7.99 -3.42
CA ALA A 436 23.27 8.11 -4.71
C ALA A 436 24.81 8.10 -4.59
N HIS A 437 25.36 8.63 -3.48
CA HIS A 437 26.80 8.59 -3.20
C HIS A 437 27.26 7.17 -2.87
N PHE A 438 26.54 6.46 -1.99
CA PHE A 438 26.82 5.06 -1.69
C PHE A 438 26.76 4.18 -2.95
N ALA A 439 25.71 4.35 -3.76
CA ALA A 439 25.52 3.60 -4.99
C ALA A 439 26.68 3.80 -5.99
N ARG A 440 27.14 5.05 -6.19
CA ARG A 440 28.22 5.37 -7.13
C ARG A 440 29.61 4.97 -6.63
N TYR A 441 29.93 5.20 -5.36
CA TYR A 441 31.30 5.05 -4.85
C TYR A 441 31.59 3.72 -4.16
N GLN A 442 30.57 3.01 -3.68
CA GLN A 442 30.74 1.74 -2.96
C GLN A 442 30.13 0.56 -3.72
N PHE A 443 28.91 0.71 -4.24
CA PHE A 443 28.19 -0.39 -4.88
C PHE A 443 28.63 -0.66 -6.34
N ALA A 444 28.70 0.40 -7.17
CA ALA A 444 29.12 0.28 -8.57
C ALA A 444 30.52 -0.34 -8.77
N PRO A 445 31.58 0.08 -8.05
CA PRO A 445 32.91 -0.53 -8.22
C PRO A 445 32.96 -2.00 -7.78
N LEU A 446 32.17 -2.39 -6.78
CA LEU A 446 32.04 -3.80 -6.39
C LEU A 446 31.46 -4.65 -7.53
N LEU A 447 30.38 -4.18 -8.18
CA LEU A 447 29.76 -4.87 -9.31
C LEU A 447 30.60 -4.86 -10.59
N LEU A 448 31.52 -3.91 -10.75
CA LEU A 448 32.40 -3.84 -11.91
C LEU A 448 33.49 -4.92 -11.88
N GLN A 449 33.88 -5.42 -10.71
CA GLN A 449 34.88 -6.47 -10.56
C GLN A 449 34.40 -7.79 -11.21
N SER A 450 35.26 -8.39 -12.04
CA SER A 450 34.96 -9.63 -12.77
C SER A 450 34.63 -10.80 -11.83
N HIS A 451 35.35 -10.93 -10.71
CA HIS A 451 35.09 -11.96 -9.69
C HIS A 451 33.71 -11.80 -9.04
N ALA A 452 33.32 -10.56 -8.70
CA ALA A 452 32.01 -10.28 -8.11
C ALA A 452 30.88 -10.62 -9.10
N LYS A 453 31.03 -10.26 -10.39
CA LYS A 453 30.06 -10.63 -11.44
C LYS A 453 29.89 -12.15 -11.56
N ALA A 454 31.00 -12.90 -11.56
CA ALA A 454 30.95 -14.35 -11.63
C ALA A 454 30.22 -14.96 -10.42
N ILE A 455 30.52 -14.48 -9.20
CA ILE A 455 29.85 -14.92 -7.97
C ILE A 455 28.34 -14.63 -8.03
N VAL A 456 27.96 -13.42 -8.45
CA VAL A 456 26.55 -13.01 -8.58
C VAL A 456 25.82 -13.91 -9.59
N LEU A 457 26.42 -14.19 -10.74
CA LEU A 457 25.81 -15.08 -11.74
C LEU A 457 25.64 -16.52 -11.23
N VAL A 458 26.64 -17.07 -10.53
CA VAL A 458 26.53 -18.40 -9.92
C VAL A 458 25.45 -18.42 -8.84
N LEU A 459 25.37 -17.37 -8.00
CA LEU A 459 24.35 -17.26 -6.95
C LEU A 459 22.93 -17.19 -7.55
N PHE A 460 22.70 -16.33 -8.55
CA PHE A 460 21.41 -16.26 -9.22
C PHE A 460 21.07 -17.53 -9.99
N GLY A 461 22.06 -18.22 -10.57
CA GLY A 461 21.88 -19.54 -11.19
C GLY A 461 21.43 -20.61 -10.18
N ALA A 462 22.06 -20.65 -9.00
CA ALA A 462 21.66 -21.53 -7.91
C ALA A 462 20.26 -21.19 -7.38
N LEU A 463 19.95 -19.91 -7.22
CA LEU A 463 18.64 -19.43 -6.75
C LEU A 463 17.53 -19.75 -7.76
N LEU A 464 17.82 -19.66 -9.07
CA LEU A 464 16.92 -20.07 -10.14
C LEU A 464 16.70 -21.59 -10.10
N GLY A 465 17.76 -22.39 -9.90
CA GLY A 465 17.64 -23.84 -9.70
C GLY A 465 16.76 -24.20 -8.50
N LEU A 466 16.94 -23.49 -7.37
CA LEU A 466 16.10 -23.67 -6.19
C LEU A 466 14.65 -23.26 -6.42
N SER A 467 14.42 -22.16 -7.14
CA SER A 467 13.07 -21.69 -7.52
C SER A 467 12.36 -22.71 -8.42
N LEU A 468 13.07 -23.29 -9.40
CA LEU A 468 12.54 -24.36 -10.25
C LEU A 468 12.20 -25.61 -9.45
N TYR A 469 13.06 -26.01 -8.49
CA TYR A 469 12.76 -27.11 -7.59
C TYR A 469 11.54 -26.80 -6.69
N GLY A 470 11.46 -25.57 -6.16
CA GLY A 470 10.30 -25.08 -5.42
C GLY A 470 9.01 -25.15 -6.25
N ALA A 471 9.08 -24.82 -7.54
CA ALA A 471 7.93 -24.95 -8.44
C ALA A 471 7.45 -26.40 -8.61
N THR A 472 8.34 -27.40 -8.48
CA THR A 472 7.94 -28.82 -8.49
C THR A 472 7.29 -29.29 -7.18
N LEU A 473 7.36 -28.49 -6.11
CA LEU A 473 6.79 -28.79 -4.79
C LEU A 473 5.45 -28.08 -4.53
N VAL A 474 5.02 -27.18 -5.41
CA VAL A 474 3.72 -26.50 -5.27
C VAL A 474 2.61 -27.54 -5.46
N GLN A 475 1.78 -27.70 -4.44
CA GLN A 475 0.57 -28.54 -4.48
C GLN A 475 -0.61 -27.68 -4.95
N ASP A 476 -1.47 -28.26 -5.78
CA ASP A 476 -2.68 -27.63 -6.32
C ASP A 476 -3.75 -27.35 -5.25
#